data_AF-A0A7C9CVS0-F1
#
_entry.id   AF-A0A7C9CVS0-F1
#
_cell.length_a   1.000
_cell.length_b   1.000
_cell.length_c   1.000
_cell.angle_alpha   90.00
_cell.angle_beta   90.00
_cell.angle_gamma   90.00
#
_symmetry.space_group_name_H-M   'P 1'
#
loop_
_entity.id
_entity.type
_entity.pdbx_description
1 polymer ?
#
loop_
_entity_poly.entity_id
_entity_poly.type
_entity_poly.pdbx_seq_one_letter_code
_entity_poly.pdbx_strand_id
1 'polypeptide(L)'
;LEAKYQKLYEPLYVKRYEIVNGVVEVEDVTAHNTTEQEEEKASEEKGVPNFWLTAMKTNEILAEEITERDEGALKYLKDIKWARIDNPKGFKLEFFFDTNPYFKNTVLTKTYHMIDEDEPILEKAIGTEIEWYPGKCLTQK
;
A
#
# COMPACT_ATOMS: atom_id res chain seq x y z
N LEU A 1 10.26 -21.56 6.43
CA LEU A 1 9.61 -20.95 7.62
C LEU A 1 8.59 -19.89 7.21
N GLU A 2 8.99 -18.93 6.38
CA GLU A 2 8.18 -17.81 5.90
C GLU A 2 6.85 -18.21 5.25
N ALA A 3 6.84 -19.19 4.35
CA ALA A 3 5.60 -19.66 3.69
C ALA A 3 4.52 -20.17 4.66
N LYS A 4 4.93 -20.72 5.82
CA LYS A 4 4.00 -21.14 6.88
C LYS A 4 3.36 -19.93 7.55
N TYR A 5 4.15 -18.92 7.86
CA TYR A 5 3.67 -17.69 8.50
C TYR A 5 2.84 -16.84 7.54
N GLN A 6 3.18 -16.82 6.25
CA GLN A 6 2.36 -16.14 5.24
C GLN A 6 0.93 -16.67 5.24
N LYS A 7 0.75 -18.00 5.24
CA LYS A 7 -0.59 -18.62 5.33
C LYS A 7 -1.32 -18.28 6.65
N LEU A 8 -0.58 -18.07 7.73
CA LEU A 8 -1.15 -17.70 9.02
C LEU A 8 -1.57 -16.22 9.07
N TYR A 9 -0.84 -15.34 8.38
CA TYR A 9 -1.13 -13.91 8.31
C TYR A 9 -2.15 -13.54 7.23
N GLU A 10 -2.32 -14.38 6.19
CA GLU A 10 -3.26 -14.14 5.10
C GLU A 10 -4.67 -13.75 5.58
N PRO A 11 -5.31 -14.45 6.55
CA PRO A 11 -6.64 -14.07 7.04
C PRO A 11 -6.64 -12.70 7.75
N LEU A 12 -5.54 -12.34 8.41
CA LEU A 12 -5.40 -11.05 9.07
C LEU A 12 -5.25 -9.91 8.06
N TYR A 13 -4.53 -10.14 6.96
CA TYR A 13 -4.39 -9.17 5.87
C TYR A 13 -5.72 -8.98 5.12
N VAL A 14 -6.46 -10.05 4.88
CA VAL A 14 -7.81 -9.97 4.30
C VAL A 14 -8.74 -9.17 5.22
N LYS A 15 -8.75 -9.46 6.52
CA LYS A 15 -9.56 -8.71 7.49
C LYS A 15 -9.16 -7.22 7.54
N ARG A 16 -7.85 -6.91 7.55
CA ARG A 16 -7.37 -5.53 7.47
C ARG A 16 -7.88 -4.84 6.20
N TYR A 17 -7.78 -5.51 5.05
CA TYR A 17 -8.27 -4.98 3.79
C TYR A 17 -9.76 -4.64 3.86
N GLU A 18 -10.58 -5.56 4.38
CA GLU A 18 -12.02 -5.37 4.51
C GLU A 18 -12.37 -4.16 5.39
N ILE A 19 -11.68 -3.99 6.52
CA ILE A 19 -11.89 -2.87 7.45
C ILE A 19 -11.41 -1.56 6.84
N VAL A 20 -10.17 -1.52 6.33
CA VAL A 20 -9.55 -0.31 5.77
C VAL A 20 -10.36 0.22 4.57
N ASN A 21 -10.94 -0.66 3.77
CA ASN A 21 -11.72 -0.28 2.60
C ASN A 21 -13.24 -0.20 2.88
N GLY A 22 -13.68 -0.35 4.14
CA GLY A 22 -15.09 -0.23 4.52
C GLY A 22 -16.01 -1.28 3.90
N VAL A 23 -15.48 -2.47 3.60
CA VAL A 23 -16.26 -3.63 3.13
C VAL A 23 -17.06 -4.24 4.27
N VAL A 24 -16.50 -4.19 5.48
CA VAL A 24 -17.11 -4.68 6.72
C VAL A 24 -17.08 -3.57 7.75
N GLU A 25 -18.25 -3.24 8.31
CA GLU A 25 -18.37 -2.38 9.49
C GLU A 25 -17.86 -3.15 10.70
N VAL A 26 -16.91 -2.58 11.44
CA VAL A 26 -16.43 -3.20 12.68
C VAL A 26 -17.43 -2.92 13.80
N GLU A 27 -17.80 -3.97 14.54
CA GLU A 27 -18.49 -3.76 15.82
C GLU A 27 -17.57 -2.92 16.72
N ASP A 28 -18.12 -1.85 17.27
CA ASP A 28 -17.42 -0.77 17.96
C ASP A 28 -16.66 -1.32 19.20
N VAL A 29 -15.42 -1.76 19.01
CA VAL A 29 -14.55 -2.16 20.12
C VAL A 29 -13.92 -0.90 20.68
N THR A 30 -14.67 -0.27 21.59
CA THR A 30 -14.28 0.76 22.56
C THR A 30 -14.14 2.20 22.06
N ALA A 31 -15.17 2.96 22.40
CA ALA A 31 -15.18 4.37 22.79
C ALA A 31 -14.07 4.73 23.82
N HIS A 32 -12.81 4.76 23.39
CA HIS A 32 -11.73 5.39 24.14
C HIS A 32 -10.70 5.99 23.20
N ASN A 33 -11.00 7.21 22.74
CA ASN A 33 -10.11 8.38 22.75
C ASN A 33 -10.77 9.51 21.97
N THR A 34 -11.71 10.21 22.62
CA THR A 34 -12.25 11.48 22.15
C THR A 34 -11.29 12.61 22.54
N THR A 35 -10.80 13.34 21.54
CA THR A 35 -10.51 14.80 21.48
C THR A 35 -9.86 15.06 20.12
N GLU A 36 -10.17 16.05 19.29
CA GLU A 36 -11.19 17.09 19.18
C GLU A 36 -11.02 17.64 17.73
N GLN A 37 -12.13 17.93 17.05
CA GLN A 37 -12.31 18.88 15.95
C GLN A 37 -11.55 18.71 14.61
N GLU A 38 -12.31 18.38 13.55
CA GLU A 38 -12.67 19.33 12.48
C GLU A 38 -13.84 18.76 11.66
N GLU A 39 -15.01 19.40 11.76
CA GLU A 39 -16.15 19.15 10.87
C GLU A 39 -15.89 19.90 9.56
N GLU A 40 -15.73 19.19 8.43
CA GLU A 40 -16.19 19.67 7.13
C GLU A 40 -16.33 18.52 6.11
N LYS A 41 -17.59 18.29 5.70
CA LYS A 41 -18.09 17.35 4.67
C LYS A 41 -18.00 15.86 4.98
N ALA A 42 -18.96 15.40 5.78
CA ALA A 42 -19.42 14.01 5.78
C ALA A 42 -20.06 13.63 4.42
N SER A 43 -19.24 13.34 3.41
CA SER A 43 -19.51 12.11 2.65
C SER A 43 -19.28 10.98 3.63
N GLU A 44 -20.17 9.99 3.72
CA GLU A 44 -19.94 8.78 4.53
C GLU A 44 -18.59 8.17 4.12
N GLU A 45 -17.52 8.50 4.84
CA GLU A 45 -16.18 8.00 4.60
C GLU A 45 -16.16 6.56 5.10
N LYS A 46 -16.44 5.63 4.18
CA LYS A 46 -16.38 4.20 4.45
C LYS A 46 -14.93 3.79 4.68
N GLY A 47 -14.70 2.97 5.71
CA GLY A 47 -13.38 2.42 6.03
C GLY A 47 -12.48 3.40 6.77
N VAL A 48 -11.17 3.30 6.53
CA VAL A 48 -10.14 4.15 7.16
C VAL A 48 -9.46 5.00 6.08
N PRO A 49 -9.88 6.26 5.89
CA PRO A 49 -9.33 7.15 4.87
C PRO A 49 -7.81 7.31 5.01
N ASN A 50 -7.13 7.37 3.86
CA ASN A 50 -5.68 7.60 3.77
C ASN A 50 -4.82 6.60 4.56
N PHE A 51 -5.35 5.44 4.96
CA PHE A 51 -4.68 4.49 5.84
C PHE A 51 -3.23 4.22 5.44
N TRP A 52 -3.00 3.86 4.18
CA TRP A 52 -1.65 3.52 3.69
C TRP A 52 -0.74 4.74 3.55
N LEU A 53 -1.27 5.88 3.10
CA LEU A 53 -0.50 7.12 3.04
C LEU A 53 -0.03 7.52 4.44
N THR A 54 -0.92 7.51 5.42
CA THR A 54 -0.60 7.80 6.83
C THR A 54 0.41 6.80 7.39
N ALA A 55 0.20 5.51 7.15
CA ALA A 55 1.12 4.46 7.59
C ALA A 55 2.54 4.63 7.01
N MET A 56 2.65 4.93 5.71
CA MET A 56 3.95 5.15 5.07
C MET A 56 4.61 6.44 5.57
N LYS A 57 3.87 7.53 5.75
CA LYS A 57 4.42 8.80 6.28
C LYS A 57 4.83 8.73 7.75
N THR A 58 4.33 7.75 8.51
CA THR A 58 4.75 7.52 9.89
C THR A 58 6.11 6.79 9.95
N ASN A 59 6.54 6.15 8.85
CA ASN A 59 7.86 5.57 8.74
C ASN A 59 8.87 6.63 8.27
N GLU A 60 9.93 6.88 9.04
CA GLU A 60 10.91 7.95 8.76
C GLU A 60 11.53 7.84 7.36
N ILE A 61 11.96 6.64 6.97
CA ILE A 61 12.64 6.42 5.68
C ILE A 61 11.67 6.66 4.52
N LEU A 62 10.44 6.16 4.61
CA LEU A 62 9.46 6.37 3.54
C LEU A 62 8.96 7.81 3.49
N ALA A 63 8.86 8.49 4.64
CA ALA A 63 8.41 9.87 4.70
C ALA A 63 9.35 10.83 3.94
N GLU A 64 10.66 10.58 3.95
CA GLU A 64 11.65 11.36 3.21
C GLU A 64 11.51 11.21 1.67
N GLU A 65 11.00 10.06 1.22
CA GLU A 65 10.83 9.75 -0.20
C GLU A 65 9.47 10.21 -0.77
N ILE A 66 8.49 10.51 0.09
CA ILE A 66 7.14 10.91 -0.31
C ILE A 66 7.04 12.44 -0.38
N THR A 67 6.89 12.98 -1.59
CA THR A 67 6.67 14.43 -1.78
C THR A 67 5.18 14.79 -1.73
N GLU A 68 4.87 16.07 -1.53
CA GLU A 68 3.48 16.57 -1.55
C GLU A 68 2.72 16.20 -2.85
N ARG A 69 3.44 16.09 -3.97
CA ARG A 69 2.86 15.70 -5.27
C ARG A 69 2.44 14.23 -5.29
N ASP A 70 3.16 13.37 -4.58
CA ASP A 70 2.92 11.93 -4.52
C ASP A 70 1.73 11.60 -3.62
N GLU A 71 1.51 12.40 -2.56
CA GLU A 71 0.40 12.21 -1.63
C GLU A 71 -0.94 12.10 -2.37
N GLY A 72 -1.16 12.94 -3.38
CA GLY A 72 -2.39 12.93 -4.17
C GLY A 72 -2.69 11.58 -4.83
N ALA A 73 -1.67 10.88 -5.33
CA ALA A 73 -1.84 9.54 -5.90
C ALA A 73 -1.92 8.46 -4.80
N LEU A 74 -1.13 8.58 -3.73
CA LEU A 74 -1.09 7.63 -2.63
C LEU A 74 -2.38 7.58 -1.80
N LYS A 75 -3.21 8.62 -1.84
CA LYS A 75 -4.58 8.59 -1.28
C LYS A 75 -5.47 7.49 -1.89
N TYR A 76 -5.16 7.05 -3.11
CA TYR A 76 -5.90 5.99 -3.79
C TYR A 76 -5.35 4.58 -3.53
N LEU A 77 -4.32 4.45 -2.69
CA LEU A 77 -3.72 3.16 -2.35
C LEU A 77 -4.62 2.39 -1.37
N LYS A 78 -5.12 1.23 -1.80
CA LYS A 78 -6.06 0.38 -1.06
C LYS A 78 -5.39 -0.69 -0.22
N ASP A 79 -4.31 -1.25 -0.76
CA ASP A 79 -3.60 -2.36 -0.14
C ASP A 79 -2.17 -2.44 -0.64
N ILE A 80 -1.33 -3.00 0.22
CA ILE A 80 0.03 -3.39 -0.12
C ILE A 80 0.16 -4.86 0.26
N LYS A 81 0.42 -5.70 -0.74
CA LYS A 81 0.69 -7.12 -0.54
C LYS A 81 2.12 -7.43 -0.92
N TRP A 82 2.62 -8.52 -0.39
CA TRP A 82 3.89 -9.08 -0.79
C TRP A 82 3.72 -10.57 -1.08
N ALA A 83 4.55 -11.08 -1.98
CA ALA A 83 4.59 -12.49 -2.30
C ALA A 83 6.02 -12.94 -2.58
N ARG A 84 6.34 -14.15 -2.15
CA ARG A 84 7.60 -14.82 -2.50
C ARG A 84 7.56 -15.28 -3.95
N ILE A 85 8.73 -15.29 -4.59
CA ILE A 85 8.95 -15.84 -5.92
C ILE A 85 10.00 -16.93 -5.77
N ASP A 86 9.69 -18.14 -6.23
CA ASP A 86 10.58 -19.29 -6.06
C ASP A 86 11.58 -19.42 -7.23
N ASN A 87 11.23 -18.96 -8.43
CA ASN A 87 12.09 -19.05 -9.60
C ASN A 87 11.87 -17.89 -10.60
N PRO A 88 12.84 -16.97 -10.78
CA PRO A 88 14.05 -16.82 -9.97
C PRO A 88 13.68 -16.48 -8.51
N LYS A 89 14.54 -16.86 -7.55
CA LYS A 89 14.29 -16.59 -6.13
C LYS A 89 14.11 -15.10 -5.89
N GLY A 90 13.17 -14.72 -5.02
CA GLY A 90 12.93 -13.33 -4.71
C GLY A 90 11.60 -13.05 -4.03
N PHE A 91 11.19 -11.79 -4.06
CA PHE A 91 9.87 -11.36 -3.61
C PHE A 91 9.37 -10.21 -4.46
N LYS A 92 8.05 -10.01 -4.48
CA LYS A 92 7.42 -8.84 -5.07
C LYS A 92 6.57 -8.12 -4.05
N LEU A 93 6.50 -6.81 -4.19
CA LEU A 93 5.55 -5.93 -3.55
C LEU A 93 4.50 -5.51 -4.58
N GLU A 94 3.24 -5.56 -4.22
CA GLU A 94 2.09 -5.21 -5.05
C GLU A 94 1.28 -4.12 -4.35
N PHE A 95 1.20 -2.96 -5.00
CA PHE A 95 0.50 -1.77 -4.53
C PHE A 95 -0.80 -1.65 -5.31
N PHE A 96 -1.93 -1.85 -4.64
CA PHE A 96 -3.26 -1.89 -5.25
C PHE A 96 -3.91 -0.51 -5.18
N PHE A 97 -4.21 0.10 -6.31
CA PHE A 97 -4.82 1.41 -6.39
C PHE A 97 -6.28 1.34 -6.85
N ASP A 98 -7.13 2.19 -6.27
CA ASP A 98 -8.39 2.56 -6.89
C ASP A 98 -8.16 3.35 -8.18
N THR A 99 -9.22 3.45 -8.99
CA THR A 99 -9.20 4.36 -10.15
C THR A 99 -8.88 5.77 -9.67
N ASN A 100 -7.86 6.37 -10.25
CA ASN A 100 -7.30 7.64 -9.81
C ASN A 100 -6.98 8.54 -11.01
N PRO A 101 -6.79 9.85 -10.81
CA PRO A 101 -6.57 10.80 -11.90
C PRO A 101 -5.11 10.86 -12.39
N TYR A 102 -4.22 9.98 -11.94
CA TYR A 102 -2.77 10.05 -12.21
C TYR A 102 -2.31 9.03 -13.25
N PHE A 103 -2.71 7.78 -13.08
CA PHE A 103 -2.31 6.68 -13.96
C PHE A 103 -3.43 5.63 -14.13
N LYS A 104 -3.31 4.80 -15.16
CA LYS A 104 -4.29 3.74 -15.47
C LYS A 104 -4.12 2.46 -14.67
N ASN A 105 -2.90 2.19 -14.20
CA ASN A 105 -2.58 0.95 -13.50
C ASN A 105 -3.46 0.79 -12.25
N THR A 106 -4.05 -0.39 -12.08
CA THR A 106 -4.74 -0.77 -10.84
C THR A 106 -3.79 -1.44 -9.85
N VAL A 107 -2.65 -1.95 -10.33
CA VAL A 107 -1.58 -2.54 -9.51
C VAL A 107 -0.24 -2.05 -10.02
N LEU A 108 0.58 -1.52 -9.11
CA LEU A 108 2.00 -1.30 -9.35
C LEU A 108 2.78 -2.41 -8.65
N THR A 109 3.69 -3.06 -9.35
CA THR A 109 4.53 -4.14 -8.80
C THR A 109 5.99 -3.74 -8.80
N LYS A 110 6.67 -4.02 -7.68
CA LYS A 110 8.13 -3.96 -7.56
C LYS A 110 8.66 -5.34 -7.18
N THR A 111 9.42 -5.96 -8.07
CA THR A 111 9.97 -7.30 -7.92
C THR A 111 11.47 -7.23 -7.63
N TYR A 112 11.93 -7.98 -6.63
CA TYR A 112 13.33 -8.10 -6.23
C TYR A 112 13.75 -9.57 -6.41
N HIS A 113 14.71 -9.84 -7.29
CA HIS A 113 15.35 -11.15 -7.44
C HIS A 113 16.58 -11.22 -6.53
N MET A 114 16.69 -12.31 -5.79
CA MET A 114 17.70 -12.55 -4.78
C MET A 114 18.56 -13.74 -5.19
N ILE A 115 19.87 -13.64 -5.00
CA ILE A 115 20.83 -14.71 -5.34
C ILE A 115 20.75 -15.84 -4.30
N ASP A 116 20.64 -15.49 -3.02
CA ASP A 116 20.54 -16.41 -1.89
C ASP A 116 19.49 -15.92 -0.87
N GLU A 117 18.90 -16.84 -0.13
CA GLU A 117 17.99 -16.57 0.99
C GLU A 117 18.73 -16.40 2.32
N ASP A 118 19.87 -17.07 2.49
CA ASP A 118 20.65 -17.03 3.73
C ASP A 118 21.52 -15.77 3.82
N GLU A 119 22.07 -15.34 2.68
CA GLU A 119 22.71 -14.04 2.50
C GLU A 119 21.93 -13.25 1.43
N PRO A 120 21.01 -12.36 1.81
CA PRO A 120 20.11 -11.70 0.87
C PRO A 120 20.85 -10.68 -0.01
N ILE A 121 21.51 -11.18 -1.06
CA ILE A 121 22.16 -10.38 -2.09
C ILE A 121 21.14 -10.10 -3.19
N LEU A 122 20.82 -8.82 -3.39
CA LEU A 122 19.94 -8.35 -4.45
C LEU A 122 20.64 -8.50 -5.81
N GLU A 123 20.07 -9.33 -6.69
CA GLU A 123 20.54 -9.49 -8.07
C GLU A 123 19.93 -8.42 -8.99
N LYS A 124 18.61 -8.26 -8.90
CA LYS A 124 17.84 -7.45 -9.85
C LYS A 124 16.59 -6.88 -9.20
N ALA A 125 16.29 -5.62 -9.48
CA ALA A 125 15.03 -4.99 -9.14
C ALA A 125 14.27 -4.62 -10.43
N ILE A 126 13.00 -5.00 -10.52
CA ILE A 126 12.12 -4.79 -11.68
C ILE A 126 10.90 -4.03 -11.21
N GLY A 127 10.70 -2.83 -11.77
CA GLY A 127 9.49 -2.03 -11.54
C GLY A 127 8.44 -2.26 -12.61
N THR A 128 7.24 -1.77 -12.33
CA THR A 128 6.15 -1.65 -13.32
C THR A 128 6.30 -0.33 -14.06
N GLU A 129 6.11 -0.36 -15.38
CA GLU A 129 5.97 0.87 -16.17
C GLU A 129 4.64 1.54 -15.82
N ILE A 130 4.69 2.79 -15.38
CA ILE A 130 3.48 3.51 -14.96
C ILE A 130 2.84 4.18 -16.18
N GLU A 131 1.58 3.82 -16.45
CA GLU A 131 0.77 4.37 -17.52
C GLU A 131 0.13 5.70 -17.10
N TRP A 132 0.96 6.73 -17.00
CA TRP A 132 0.54 8.08 -16.62
C TRP A 132 -0.49 8.66 -17.59
N TYR A 133 -1.47 9.40 -17.06
CA TYR A 133 -2.30 10.28 -17.87
C TYR A 133 -1.49 11.51 -18.35
N PRO A 134 -1.91 12.17 -19.45
CA PRO A 134 -1.25 13.37 -19.95
C PRO A 134 -1.10 14.45 -18.87
N GLY A 135 0.14 14.91 -18.65
CA GLY A 135 0.46 15.96 -17.66
C GLY A 135 0.36 15.52 -16.19
N LYS A 136 0.25 14.22 -15.91
CA LYS A 136 0.12 13.66 -14.56
C LYS A 136 1.32 12.86 -14.08
N CYS A 137 2.39 12.81 -14.87
CA CYS A 137 3.64 12.17 -14.49
C CYS A 137 4.26 12.86 -13.27
N LEU A 138 4.35 12.14 -12.15
CA LEU A 138 4.87 12.69 -10.89
C LEU A 138 6.40 12.57 -10.78
N THR A 139 7.00 11.70 -11.58
CA THR A 139 8.44 11.36 -11.52
C THR A 139 9.32 12.22 -12.42
N GLN A 140 8.73 13.08 -13.26
CA GLN A 140 9.43 14.00 -14.14
C GLN A 140 9.27 15.44 -13.64
N LYS A 141 10.28 16.28 -13.89
CA LYS A 141 10.23 17.72 -13.62
C LYS A 141 9.79 18.47 -14.87
#